data_AF-A0A5P9HGB7-F1
#
_entry.id   AF-A0A5P9HGB7-F1
#
_cell.length_a   1.000
_cell.length_b   1.000
_cell.length_c   1.000
_cell.angle_alpha   90.00
_cell.angle_beta   90.00
_cell.angle_gamma   90.00
#
_symmetry.space_group_name_H-M   'P 1'
#
loop_
_entity.id
_entity.type
_entity.pdbx_description
1 polymer ?
#
loop_
_entity_poly.entity_id
_entity_poly.type
_entity_poly.pdbx_seq_one_letter_code
_entity_poly.pdbx_strand_id
1 'polypeptide(L)'
;MSATSPVPAQLDLITEPQHYHDAQRWGWFSVLSRQRPDGGRLRQSSYPLSYLPDVTAAAPRDRDTYISQGEFKKPNRRVLNLTRIGLMFLDIDPVDGHHLDSDQWAMRLLMACKDEGIPAPSLIVFSGRGYHLKWLLQNPVPRQALPRWNLAQRNLVERFAHLGADANAKDASRVLRLEGTVNTRTGENCRVVWLDRDPVAGEPVRHDFDSLFDELVDMPREELRETLQQREKANPKGNPFQMVRGGKYGLRKLSQRTLAWDRLEDLRKLAEMRADSIEGQRMLFLHWCLNFMALAEPIKANHLHYEARTLAAELAPGWSYHDCDLSTQFAKAKAHARGETVEFNGQTYSPLYTPRNQTLIDTFQITVEEERKLKTIISKAEAARRHAERERERRRKAGAVDRGEYLKNMASSTEQRRQVALKMRDEGLSQRAIAKELGVSQPLVARLLKG
;
A
#
# COMPACT_ATOMS: atom_id res chain seq x y z
N MET A 1 -16.83 -36.55 -49.97
CA MET A 1 -16.52 -35.11 -49.91
C MET A 1 -17.38 -34.51 -48.81
N SER A 2 -16.83 -34.43 -47.59
CA SER A 2 -17.54 -33.96 -46.40
C SER A 2 -17.22 -32.47 -46.22
N ALA A 3 -18.22 -31.63 -46.41
CA ALA A 3 -18.16 -30.21 -46.11
C ALA A 3 -18.21 -30.01 -44.59
N THR A 4 -17.07 -29.73 -43.98
CA THR A 4 -16.99 -29.13 -42.66
C THR A 4 -16.87 -27.62 -42.84
N SER A 5 -18.00 -26.92 -42.79
CA SER A 5 -18.00 -25.48 -42.52
C SER A 5 -17.34 -25.25 -41.14
N PRO A 6 -16.37 -24.34 -41.00
CA PRO A 6 -15.90 -23.95 -39.69
C PRO A 6 -17.01 -23.15 -39.02
N VAL A 7 -17.49 -23.63 -37.87
CA VAL A 7 -18.24 -22.81 -36.93
C VAL A 7 -17.36 -21.59 -36.63
N PRO A 8 -17.84 -20.35 -36.82
CA PRO A 8 -17.04 -19.18 -36.45
C PRO A 8 -16.77 -19.28 -34.96
N ALA A 9 -15.49 -19.33 -34.58
CA ALA A 9 -15.06 -19.26 -33.19
C ALA A 9 -15.73 -18.02 -32.59
N GLN A 10 -16.69 -18.22 -31.70
CA GLN A 10 -17.19 -17.18 -30.83
C GLN A 10 -15.95 -16.57 -30.19
N LEU A 11 -15.66 -15.29 -30.48
CA LEU A 11 -14.48 -14.64 -29.94
C LEU A 11 -14.61 -14.67 -28.41
N ASP A 12 -13.90 -15.60 -27.76
CA ASP A 12 -13.90 -15.70 -26.31
C ASP A 12 -13.52 -14.33 -25.73
N LEU A 13 -14.45 -13.78 -24.95
CA LEU A 13 -14.31 -12.49 -24.31
C LEU A 13 -13.11 -12.55 -23.37
N ILE A 14 -12.18 -11.60 -23.52
CA ILE A 14 -11.11 -11.42 -22.51
C ILE A 14 -11.77 -10.81 -21.28
N THR A 15 -11.85 -11.58 -20.22
CA THR A 15 -12.53 -11.19 -18.98
C THR A 15 -11.54 -11.05 -17.82
N GLU A 16 -10.43 -11.78 -17.89
CA GLU A 16 -9.42 -11.88 -16.84
C GLU A 16 -8.94 -10.50 -16.28
N PRO A 17 -8.62 -9.48 -17.10
CA PRO A 17 -8.22 -8.17 -16.59
C PRO A 17 -9.31 -7.43 -15.81
N GLN A 18 -10.58 -7.69 -16.10
CA GLN A 18 -11.72 -7.00 -15.47
C GLN A 18 -11.87 -7.39 -14.00
N HIS A 19 -11.21 -8.47 -13.56
CA HIS A 19 -11.26 -8.91 -12.18
C HIS A 19 -10.35 -8.09 -11.24
N TYR A 20 -9.29 -7.47 -11.75
CA TYR A 20 -8.33 -6.70 -10.96
C TYR A 20 -8.10 -5.27 -11.43
N HIS A 21 -8.60 -4.90 -12.62
CA HIS A 21 -8.74 -3.53 -13.05
C HIS A 21 -10.20 -3.09 -12.99
N ASP A 22 -10.43 -1.87 -12.52
CA ASP A 22 -11.77 -1.30 -12.41
C ASP A 22 -11.94 -0.13 -13.39
N ALA A 23 -12.74 -0.35 -14.44
CA ALA A 23 -12.98 0.63 -15.50
C ALA A 23 -13.70 1.89 -15.02
N GLN A 24 -14.36 1.86 -13.85
CA GLN A 24 -15.04 3.01 -13.28
C GLN A 24 -14.09 3.93 -12.50
N ARG A 25 -12.87 3.49 -12.20
CA ARG A 25 -11.89 4.28 -11.44
C ARG A 25 -11.02 5.15 -12.35
N TRP A 26 -10.56 6.27 -11.80
CA TRP A 26 -9.52 7.08 -12.44
C TRP A 26 -8.16 6.36 -12.38
N GLY A 27 -7.39 6.40 -13.45
CA GLY A 27 -6.06 5.79 -13.48
C GLY A 27 -5.71 5.28 -14.87
N TRP A 28 -4.52 4.70 -15.00
CA TRP A 28 -3.98 4.17 -16.24
C TRP A 28 -3.54 2.72 -16.05
N PHE A 29 -3.64 1.91 -17.09
CA PHE A 29 -2.99 0.61 -17.20
C PHE A 29 -2.15 0.59 -18.48
N SER A 30 -1.21 -0.35 -18.59
CA SER A 30 -0.35 -0.48 -19.76
C SER A 30 -0.53 -1.84 -20.44
N VAL A 31 -0.54 -1.82 -21.77
CA VAL A 31 -0.53 -3.00 -22.64
C VAL A 31 0.74 -3.00 -23.46
N LEU A 32 1.39 -4.16 -23.55
CA LEU A 32 2.56 -4.38 -24.39
C LEU A 32 2.21 -5.43 -25.43
N SER A 33 2.23 -5.06 -26.71
CA SER A 33 1.98 -5.99 -27.79
C SER A 33 3.16 -6.06 -28.74
N ARG A 34 3.48 -7.25 -29.22
CA ARG A 34 4.43 -7.45 -30.32
C ARG A 34 3.89 -6.77 -31.57
N GLN A 35 4.74 -6.09 -32.33
CA GLN A 35 4.31 -5.41 -33.56
C GLN A 35 3.83 -6.39 -34.65
N ARG A 36 4.38 -7.61 -34.71
CA ARG A 36 3.99 -8.66 -35.66
C ARG A 36 4.11 -10.05 -35.00
N PRO A 37 3.37 -11.08 -35.46
CA PRO A 37 3.46 -12.43 -34.86
C PRO A 37 4.82 -13.09 -35.05
N ASP A 38 5.44 -12.86 -36.20
CA ASP A 38 6.75 -13.40 -36.64
C ASP A 38 7.96 -12.64 -36.06
N GLY A 39 7.73 -11.55 -35.32
CA GLY A 39 8.80 -10.82 -34.65
C GLY A 39 8.53 -9.32 -34.45
N GLY A 40 9.59 -8.57 -34.20
CA GLY A 40 9.55 -7.13 -34.00
C GLY A 40 9.59 -6.67 -32.54
N ARG A 41 9.61 -5.35 -32.36
CA ARG A 41 9.72 -4.74 -31.03
C ARG A 41 8.40 -4.87 -30.27
N LEU A 42 8.48 -5.04 -28.95
CA LEU A 42 7.32 -4.87 -28.08
C LEU A 42 6.99 -3.38 -28.02
N ARG A 43 5.76 -3.02 -28.39
CA ARG A 43 5.25 -1.66 -28.25
C ARG A 43 4.44 -1.58 -26.97
N GLN A 44 4.86 -0.68 -26.08
CA GLN A 44 4.10 -0.35 -24.87
C GLN A 44 3.20 0.86 -25.14
N SER A 45 1.93 0.72 -24.78
CA SER A 45 0.95 1.80 -24.74
C SER A 45 0.29 1.83 -23.37
N SER A 46 -0.12 3.01 -22.90
CA SER A 46 -0.91 3.15 -21.67
C SER A 46 -2.25 3.78 -22.00
N TYR A 47 -3.31 3.31 -21.35
CA TYR A 47 -4.68 3.73 -21.56
C TYR A 47 -5.36 4.07 -20.23
N PRO A 48 -6.29 5.03 -20.19
CA PRO A 48 -7.11 5.25 -19.02
C PRO A 48 -7.94 3.98 -18.71
N LEU A 49 -8.20 3.71 -17.43
CA LEU A 49 -8.97 2.53 -17.00
C LEU A 49 -10.37 2.46 -17.64
N SER A 50 -10.99 3.59 -17.95
CA SER A 50 -12.28 3.65 -18.65
C SER A 50 -12.27 2.99 -20.02
N TYR A 51 -11.10 2.88 -20.67
CA TYR A 51 -10.93 2.22 -21.97
C TYR A 51 -10.57 0.73 -21.83
N LEU A 52 -10.56 0.17 -20.62
CA LEU A 52 -10.21 -1.24 -20.42
C LEU A 52 -11.06 -2.21 -21.27
N PRO A 53 -12.40 -2.08 -21.36
CA PRO A 53 -13.21 -2.97 -22.19
C PRO A 53 -12.84 -2.88 -23.68
N ASP A 54 -12.68 -1.66 -24.20
CA ASP A 54 -12.35 -1.44 -25.61
C ASP A 54 -10.96 -1.95 -25.98
N VAL A 55 -9.97 -1.69 -25.12
CA VAL A 55 -8.57 -2.09 -25.34
C VAL A 55 -8.41 -3.61 -25.25
N THR A 56 -9.11 -4.27 -24.32
CA THR A 56 -9.06 -5.74 -24.21
C THR A 56 -9.80 -6.41 -25.36
N ALA A 57 -10.94 -5.87 -25.81
CA ALA A 57 -11.65 -6.35 -26.99
C ALA A 57 -10.82 -6.21 -28.28
N ALA A 58 -10.09 -5.10 -28.43
CA ALA A 58 -9.23 -4.82 -29.58
C ALA A 58 -7.82 -5.42 -29.51
N ALA A 59 -7.48 -6.13 -28.42
CA ALA A 59 -6.14 -6.67 -28.23
C ALA A 59 -5.82 -7.74 -29.30
N PRO A 60 -4.61 -7.72 -29.90
CA PRO A 60 -4.27 -8.70 -30.93
C PRO A 60 -4.11 -10.09 -30.31
N ARG A 61 -4.91 -11.04 -30.80
CA ARG A 61 -4.97 -12.42 -30.28
C ARG A 61 -3.88 -13.33 -30.86
N ASP A 62 -3.34 -12.97 -32.00
CA ASP A 62 -2.40 -13.76 -32.81
C ASP A 62 -0.92 -13.62 -32.40
N ARG A 63 -0.62 -12.87 -31.33
CA ARG A 63 0.75 -12.52 -30.96
C ARG A 63 0.93 -12.26 -29.48
N ASP A 64 2.19 -12.15 -29.04
CA ASP A 64 2.50 -11.82 -27.66
C ASP A 64 1.88 -10.47 -27.26
N THR A 65 0.94 -10.53 -26.33
CA THR A 65 0.36 -9.36 -25.68
C THR A 65 0.39 -9.55 -24.17
N TYR A 66 0.75 -8.49 -23.46
CA TYR A 66 0.86 -8.45 -22.00
C TYR A 66 0.11 -7.25 -21.45
N ILE A 67 -0.39 -7.38 -20.23
CA ILE A 67 -1.09 -6.30 -19.52
C ILE A 67 -0.48 -6.10 -18.13
N SER A 68 -0.37 -4.84 -17.71
CA SER A 68 0.08 -4.50 -16.36
C SER A 68 -0.86 -5.07 -15.30
N GLN A 69 -0.30 -5.44 -14.15
CA GLN A 69 -1.08 -5.95 -13.02
C GLN A 69 -1.47 -4.82 -12.03
N GLY A 70 -0.68 -3.75 -12.00
CA GLY A 70 -0.96 -2.53 -11.25
C GLY A 70 -1.63 -1.44 -12.07
N GLU A 71 -2.21 -0.46 -11.39
CA GLU A 71 -2.81 0.74 -11.96
C GLU A 71 -1.96 1.97 -11.62
N PHE A 72 -1.88 2.95 -12.52
CA PHE A 72 -0.92 4.05 -12.45
C PHE A 72 -1.59 5.43 -12.54
N LYS A 73 -0.95 6.45 -11.96
CA LYS A 73 -1.45 7.83 -11.95
C LYS A 73 -1.08 8.63 -13.21
N LYS A 74 -0.04 8.18 -13.92
CA LYS A 74 0.47 8.76 -15.17
C LYS A 74 0.39 7.67 -16.26
N PRO A 75 0.39 8.02 -17.56
CA PRO A 75 0.34 7.06 -18.68
C PRO A 75 1.63 6.25 -18.86
N ASN A 76 2.17 5.66 -17.79
CA ASN A 76 3.32 4.75 -17.81
C ASN A 76 3.26 3.79 -16.62
N ARG A 77 3.85 2.61 -16.78
CA ARG A 77 3.92 1.57 -15.75
C ARG A 77 5.13 1.68 -14.80
N ARG A 78 5.54 2.88 -14.40
CA ARG A 78 6.61 3.02 -13.38
C ARG A 78 6.04 2.81 -11.99
N VAL A 79 6.76 2.10 -11.14
CA VAL A 79 6.33 1.87 -9.75
C VAL A 79 6.16 3.18 -8.96
N LEU A 80 6.91 4.24 -9.31
CA LEU A 80 6.73 5.58 -8.73
C LEU A 80 5.42 6.28 -9.13
N ASN A 81 4.78 5.76 -10.16
CA ASN A 81 3.46 6.18 -10.61
C ASN A 81 2.39 5.15 -10.28
N LEU A 82 2.70 4.06 -9.57
CA LEU A 82 1.68 3.14 -9.09
C LEU A 82 0.69 3.90 -8.20
N THR A 83 -0.58 3.82 -8.56
CA THR A 83 -1.71 4.32 -7.77
C THR A 83 -2.16 3.24 -6.79
N ARG A 84 -2.36 2.02 -7.30
CA ARG A 84 -2.83 0.85 -6.54
C ARG A 84 -2.62 -0.44 -7.32
N ILE A 85 -2.73 -1.57 -6.63
CA ILE A 85 -2.65 -2.90 -7.22
C ILE A 85 -3.75 -3.81 -6.66
N GLY A 86 -4.48 -4.48 -7.54
CA GLY A 86 -5.70 -5.24 -7.20
C GLY A 86 -5.49 -6.72 -6.90
N LEU A 87 -4.25 -7.21 -6.94
CA LEU A 87 -3.94 -8.64 -6.76
C LEU A 87 -2.54 -8.88 -6.18
N MET A 88 -2.33 -10.10 -5.68
CA MET A 88 -1.00 -10.73 -5.59
C MET A 88 -0.89 -11.74 -6.74
N PHE A 89 0.32 -12.02 -7.22
CA PHE A 89 0.51 -12.97 -8.32
C PHE A 89 1.75 -13.84 -8.19
N LEU A 90 1.79 -14.95 -8.92
CA LEU A 90 3.01 -15.71 -9.20
C LEU A 90 3.14 -15.89 -10.70
N ASP A 91 4.37 -15.93 -11.19
CA ASP A 91 4.71 -16.33 -12.56
C ASP A 91 5.57 -17.59 -12.45
N ILE A 92 4.96 -18.75 -12.70
CA ILE A 92 5.59 -20.06 -12.59
C ILE A 92 6.03 -20.50 -13.98
N ASP A 93 7.32 -20.76 -14.15
CA ASP A 93 7.87 -21.47 -15.30
C ASP A 93 8.19 -22.91 -14.86
N PRO A 94 7.36 -23.90 -15.21
CA PRO A 94 7.56 -25.30 -14.87
C PRO A 94 9.01 -25.77 -15.07
N VAL A 95 9.56 -26.41 -14.05
CA VAL A 95 10.91 -27.01 -14.14
C VAL A 95 10.86 -28.22 -15.08
N ASP A 96 11.85 -28.32 -15.97
CA ASP A 96 11.96 -29.39 -16.98
C ASP A 96 11.87 -30.79 -16.33
N GLY A 97 11.14 -31.71 -16.97
CA GLY A 97 11.03 -33.12 -16.56
C GLY A 97 9.65 -33.58 -16.09
N HIS A 98 8.66 -32.68 -16.03
CA HIS A 98 7.27 -33.02 -15.71
C HIS A 98 6.37 -32.96 -16.95
N HIS A 99 6.01 -34.12 -17.51
CA HIS A 99 5.00 -34.25 -18.57
C HIS A 99 3.59 -34.19 -17.98
N LEU A 100 3.24 -33.07 -17.34
CA LEU A 100 1.89 -32.84 -16.82
C LEU A 100 1.11 -31.95 -17.78
N ASP A 101 -0.18 -32.25 -17.97
CA ASP A 101 -1.09 -31.36 -18.68
C ASP A 101 -1.47 -30.14 -17.82
N SER A 102 -2.28 -29.23 -18.39
CA SER A 102 -2.67 -27.99 -17.71
C SER A 102 -3.49 -28.20 -16.44
N ASP A 103 -4.36 -29.21 -16.41
CA ASP A 103 -5.25 -29.46 -15.28
C ASP A 103 -4.47 -30.11 -14.12
N GLN A 104 -3.57 -31.03 -14.46
CA GLN A 104 -2.63 -31.62 -13.52
C GLN A 104 -1.70 -30.57 -12.89
N TRP A 105 -1.20 -29.63 -13.70
CA TRP A 105 -0.43 -28.49 -13.18
C TRP A 105 -1.27 -27.60 -12.26
N ALA A 106 -2.51 -27.27 -12.64
CA ALA A 106 -3.40 -26.50 -11.78
C ALA A 106 -3.62 -27.21 -10.44
N MET A 107 -3.87 -28.52 -10.44
CA MET A 107 -4.02 -29.32 -9.22
C MET A 107 -2.74 -29.34 -8.38
N ARG A 108 -1.57 -29.51 -8.99
CA ARG A 108 -0.27 -29.46 -8.28
C ARG A 108 -0.04 -28.10 -7.62
N LEU A 109 -0.39 -27.01 -8.31
CA LEU A 109 -0.28 -25.66 -7.79
C LEU A 109 -1.24 -25.42 -6.61
N LEU A 110 -2.47 -25.94 -6.68
CA LEU A 110 -3.44 -25.89 -5.58
C LEU A 110 -2.97 -26.68 -4.36
N MET A 111 -2.39 -27.88 -4.58
CA MET A 111 -1.79 -28.67 -3.51
C MET A 111 -0.63 -27.93 -2.85
N ALA A 112 0.25 -27.32 -3.64
CA ALA A 112 1.35 -26.51 -3.13
C ALA A 112 0.88 -25.31 -2.29
N CYS A 113 -0.20 -24.63 -2.70
CA CYS A 113 -0.82 -23.57 -1.88
C CYS A 113 -1.25 -24.11 -0.51
N LYS A 114 -1.93 -25.27 -0.49
CA LYS A 114 -2.36 -25.93 0.74
C LYS A 114 -1.18 -26.30 1.65
N ASP A 115 -0.11 -26.85 1.08
CA ASP A 115 1.08 -27.27 1.82
C ASP A 115 1.81 -26.06 2.44
N GLU A 116 1.96 -24.98 1.67
CA GLU A 116 2.50 -23.69 2.13
C GLU A 116 1.57 -22.94 3.09
N GLY A 117 0.32 -23.41 3.24
CA GLY A 117 -0.64 -22.78 4.13
C GLY A 117 -1.27 -21.51 3.62
N ILE A 118 -1.27 -21.32 2.30
CA ILE A 118 -1.78 -20.15 1.61
C ILE A 118 -3.13 -20.55 0.98
N PRO A 119 -4.16 -19.68 1.01
CA PRO A 119 -5.44 -19.97 0.37
C PRO A 119 -5.24 -20.24 -1.12
N ALA A 120 -6.18 -20.99 -1.72
CA ALA A 120 -6.19 -21.20 -3.16
C ALA A 120 -6.22 -19.84 -3.90
N PRO A 121 -5.55 -19.71 -5.06
CA PRO A 121 -5.65 -18.52 -5.88
C PRO A 121 -7.06 -18.42 -6.49
N SER A 122 -7.51 -17.18 -6.67
CA SER A 122 -8.75 -16.87 -7.38
C SER A 122 -8.73 -17.38 -8.82
N LEU A 123 -7.57 -17.29 -9.49
CA LEU A 123 -7.38 -17.64 -10.89
C LEU A 123 -6.04 -18.33 -11.10
N ILE A 124 -5.99 -19.33 -11.98
CA ILE A 124 -4.75 -19.81 -12.60
C ILE A 124 -4.88 -19.63 -14.11
N VAL A 125 -3.92 -18.92 -14.70
CA VAL A 125 -3.87 -18.64 -16.14
C VAL A 125 -2.68 -19.38 -16.73
N PHE A 126 -2.91 -20.28 -17.68
CA PHE A 126 -1.84 -20.85 -18.49
C PHE A 126 -1.35 -19.81 -19.48
N SER A 127 -0.05 -19.49 -19.47
CA SER A 127 0.56 -18.45 -20.30
C SER A 127 1.05 -18.95 -21.67
N GLY A 128 0.72 -20.19 -22.03
CA GLY A 128 1.26 -20.89 -23.20
C GLY A 128 2.61 -21.59 -22.98
N ARG A 129 3.17 -21.49 -21.77
CA ARG A 129 4.37 -22.24 -21.34
C ARG A 129 4.37 -22.47 -19.82
N GLY A 130 3.98 -21.45 -19.06
CA GLY A 130 3.92 -21.49 -17.61
C GLY A 130 2.55 -21.13 -17.08
N TYR A 131 2.47 -20.81 -15.78
CA TYR A 131 1.22 -20.52 -15.08
C TYR A 131 1.32 -19.24 -14.28
N HIS A 132 0.33 -18.36 -14.44
CA HIS A 132 0.14 -17.23 -13.56
C HIS A 132 -0.91 -17.57 -12.50
N LEU A 133 -0.53 -17.60 -11.23
CA LEU A 133 -1.49 -17.68 -10.13
C LEU A 133 -1.85 -16.27 -9.71
N LYS A 134 -3.13 -16.00 -9.46
CA LYS A 134 -3.61 -14.67 -9.06
C LYS A 134 -4.53 -14.78 -7.86
N TRP A 135 -4.20 -14.06 -6.80
CA TRP A 135 -5.06 -13.83 -5.66
C TRP A 135 -5.65 -12.43 -5.79
N LEU A 136 -6.91 -12.36 -6.22
CA LEU A 136 -7.64 -11.11 -6.36
C LEU A 136 -7.92 -10.52 -4.97
N LEU A 137 -7.71 -9.22 -4.81
CA LEU A 137 -7.97 -8.56 -3.54
C LEU A 137 -9.38 -7.98 -3.50
N GLN A 138 -10.01 -8.03 -2.33
CA GLN A 138 -11.29 -7.36 -2.07
C GLN A 138 -11.16 -5.85 -2.25
N ASN A 139 -10.11 -5.28 -1.66
CA ASN A 139 -9.76 -3.88 -1.80
C ASN A 139 -8.35 -3.79 -2.42
N PRO A 140 -8.15 -2.96 -3.45
CA PRO A 140 -6.82 -2.81 -4.03
C PRO A 140 -5.86 -2.17 -3.01
N VAL A 141 -4.62 -2.65 -2.98
CA VAL A 141 -3.59 -2.09 -2.11
C VAL A 141 -3.18 -0.72 -2.66
N PRO A 142 -3.31 0.37 -1.89
CA PRO A 142 -2.93 1.69 -2.35
C PRO A 142 -1.41 1.87 -2.28
N ARG A 143 -0.90 2.86 -3.04
CA ARG A 143 0.52 3.22 -3.10
C ARG A 143 1.23 3.31 -1.74
N GLN A 144 0.54 3.79 -0.70
CA GLN A 144 1.11 3.98 0.65
C GLN A 144 1.42 2.65 1.36
N ALA A 145 0.80 1.55 0.92
CA ALA A 145 1.00 0.22 1.46
C ALA A 145 1.88 -0.67 0.57
N LEU A 146 2.46 -0.11 -0.50
CA LEU A 146 3.33 -0.84 -1.42
C LEU A 146 4.50 -1.58 -0.74
N PRO A 147 5.20 -1.04 0.28
CA PRO A 147 6.24 -1.78 0.98
C PRO A 147 5.75 -3.10 1.63
N ARG A 148 4.50 -3.13 2.13
CA ARG A 148 3.89 -4.35 2.67
C ARG A 148 3.59 -5.33 1.55
N TRP A 149 2.97 -4.85 0.48
CA TRP A 149 2.68 -5.68 -0.70
C TRP A 149 3.96 -6.29 -1.28
N ASN A 150 5.03 -5.50 -1.43
CA ASN A 150 6.33 -6.00 -1.88
C ASN A 150 6.85 -7.11 -0.96
N LEU A 151 6.79 -6.94 0.37
CA LEU A 151 7.24 -7.98 1.30
C LEU A 151 6.46 -9.28 1.12
N ALA A 152 5.13 -9.21 1.12
CA ALA A 152 4.28 -10.38 0.91
C ALA A 152 4.54 -11.03 -0.45
N GLN A 153 4.72 -10.23 -1.51
CA GLN A 153 4.96 -10.70 -2.87
C GLN A 153 6.31 -11.42 -2.99
N ARG A 154 7.35 -10.92 -2.30
CA ARG A 154 8.65 -11.60 -2.24
C ARG A 154 8.56 -12.94 -1.53
N ASN A 155 7.91 -12.98 -0.35
CA ASN A 155 7.73 -14.20 0.42
C ASN A 155 6.93 -15.24 -0.38
N LEU A 156 5.87 -14.80 -1.07
CA LEU A 156 5.07 -15.64 -1.95
C LEU A 156 5.93 -16.26 -3.06
N VAL A 157 6.74 -15.47 -3.77
CA VAL A 157 7.63 -15.99 -4.82
C VAL A 157 8.73 -16.91 -4.26
N GLU A 158 9.26 -16.61 -3.07
CA GLU A 158 10.29 -17.44 -2.43
C GLU A 158 9.76 -18.82 -2.01
N ARG A 159 8.55 -18.89 -1.44
CA ARG A 159 7.91 -20.16 -1.08
C ARG A 159 7.69 -21.06 -2.29
N PHE A 160 7.33 -20.49 -3.44
CA PHE A 160 7.07 -21.24 -4.67
C PHE A 160 8.30 -21.40 -5.59
N ALA A 161 9.49 -21.02 -5.15
CA ALA A 161 10.71 -21.13 -5.97
C ALA A 161 11.00 -22.58 -6.40
N HIS A 162 10.68 -23.56 -5.56
CA HIS A 162 10.85 -24.98 -5.83
C HIS A 162 9.97 -25.52 -6.98
N LEU A 163 8.92 -24.78 -7.36
CA LEU A 163 8.06 -25.10 -8.51
C LEU A 163 8.39 -24.28 -9.76
N GLY A 164 9.43 -23.45 -9.71
CA GLY A 164 9.85 -22.61 -10.84
C GLY A 164 9.26 -21.20 -10.83
N ALA A 165 8.87 -20.66 -9.68
CA ALA A 165 8.48 -19.25 -9.59
C ALA A 165 9.63 -18.32 -10.06
N ASP A 166 9.36 -17.41 -11.00
CA ASP A 166 10.33 -16.41 -11.45
C ASP A 166 10.70 -15.49 -10.28
N ALA A 167 11.92 -15.64 -9.78
CA ALA A 167 12.47 -14.82 -8.70
C ALA A 167 12.44 -13.32 -9.02
N ASN A 168 12.31 -12.95 -10.30
CA ASN A 168 12.18 -11.56 -10.71
C ASN A 168 10.75 -11.05 -10.70
N ALA A 169 9.72 -11.89 -10.76
CA ALA A 169 8.30 -11.52 -10.84
C ALA A 169 7.72 -11.03 -9.50
N LYS A 170 8.39 -10.04 -8.88
CA LYS A 170 8.10 -9.52 -7.54
C LYS A 170 7.68 -8.04 -7.52
N ASP A 171 7.65 -7.35 -8.67
CA ASP A 171 7.40 -5.90 -8.73
C ASP A 171 5.94 -5.55 -9.09
N ALA A 172 5.39 -4.50 -8.46
CA ALA A 172 4.03 -4.05 -8.72
C ALA A 172 3.83 -3.42 -10.13
N SER A 173 4.90 -3.20 -10.89
CA SER A 173 4.87 -2.73 -12.29
C SER A 173 4.90 -3.86 -13.32
N ARG A 174 4.80 -5.12 -12.86
CA ARG A 174 4.88 -6.31 -13.70
C ARG A 174 3.72 -6.34 -14.70
N VAL A 175 4.04 -6.88 -15.88
CA VAL A 175 3.07 -7.21 -16.91
C VAL A 175 3.06 -8.72 -17.05
N LEU A 176 1.88 -9.32 -17.21
CA LEU A 176 1.69 -10.74 -17.44
C LEU A 176 0.98 -10.94 -18.77
N ARG A 177 1.15 -12.11 -19.40
CA ARG A 177 0.52 -12.40 -20.71
C ARG A 177 -0.99 -12.28 -20.58
N LEU A 178 -1.60 -11.56 -21.52
CA LEU A 178 -3.03 -11.31 -21.56
C LEU A 178 -3.77 -12.58 -21.97
N GLU A 179 -4.84 -12.93 -21.24
CA GLU A 179 -5.76 -14.00 -21.62
C GLU A 179 -6.19 -13.88 -23.09
N GLY A 180 -6.40 -15.01 -23.75
CA GLY A 180 -6.90 -15.08 -25.12
C GLY A 180 -5.87 -14.72 -26.19
N THR A 181 -4.61 -14.50 -25.83
CA THR A 181 -3.52 -14.18 -26.77
C THR A 181 -2.51 -15.30 -26.92
N VAL A 182 -1.90 -15.43 -28.10
CA VAL A 182 -0.95 -16.49 -28.43
C VAL A 182 0.44 -16.21 -27.85
N ASN A 183 1.07 -17.26 -27.33
CA ASN A 183 2.52 -17.31 -27.12
C ASN A 183 3.22 -17.72 -28.40
N THR A 184 3.80 -16.76 -29.11
CA THR A 184 4.38 -17.00 -30.45
C THR A 184 5.59 -17.95 -30.42
N ARG A 185 6.19 -18.18 -29.25
CA ARG A 185 7.30 -19.14 -29.09
C ARG A 185 6.84 -20.59 -29.06
N THR A 186 5.63 -20.84 -28.56
CA THR A 186 5.08 -22.21 -28.39
C THR A 186 3.89 -22.47 -29.31
N GLY A 187 3.25 -21.43 -29.84
CA GLY A 187 1.99 -21.52 -30.57
C GLY A 187 0.75 -21.63 -29.67
N GLU A 188 0.94 -21.76 -28.36
CA GLU A 188 -0.13 -22.02 -27.40
C GLU A 188 -0.91 -20.77 -27.02
N ASN A 189 -2.21 -20.94 -26.75
CA ASN A 189 -3.10 -19.87 -26.31
C ASN A 189 -3.02 -19.64 -24.80
N CYS A 190 -2.95 -18.36 -24.41
CA CYS A 190 -3.10 -17.95 -23.03
C CYS A 190 -4.57 -18.13 -22.61
N ARG A 191 -4.85 -18.91 -21.55
CA ARG A 191 -6.23 -19.21 -21.13
C ARG A 191 -6.33 -19.47 -19.62
N VAL A 192 -7.48 -19.16 -19.03
CA VAL A 192 -7.78 -19.53 -17.64
C VAL A 192 -7.97 -21.05 -17.55
N VAL A 193 -7.27 -21.70 -16.63
CA VAL A 193 -7.34 -23.16 -16.37
C VAL A 193 -7.95 -23.48 -15.01
N TRP A 194 -8.00 -22.49 -14.11
CA TRP A 194 -8.68 -22.59 -12.84
C TRP A 194 -9.32 -21.24 -12.50
N LEU A 195 -10.54 -21.30 -12.00
CA LEU A 195 -11.28 -20.15 -11.50
C LEU A 195 -12.03 -20.59 -10.24
N ASP A 196 -11.63 -20.04 -9.10
CA ASP A 196 -12.32 -20.26 -7.83
C ASP A 196 -13.51 -19.29 -7.74
N ARG A 197 -14.73 -19.83 -7.71
CA ARG A 197 -15.96 -19.04 -7.67
C ARG A 197 -16.60 -19.12 -6.30
N ASP A 198 -17.04 -17.97 -5.79
CA ASP A 198 -17.89 -17.91 -4.61
C ASP A 198 -19.20 -18.69 -4.89
N PRO A 199 -19.54 -19.72 -4.10
CA PRO A 199 -20.72 -20.54 -4.36
C PRO A 199 -22.05 -19.79 -4.31
N VAL A 200 -22.09 -18.63 -3.65
CA VAL A 200 -23.30 -17.81 -3.47
C VAL A 200 -23.35 -16.70 -4.50
N ALA A 201 -22.26 -15.96 -4.70
CA ALA A 201 -22.23 -14.81 -5.60
C ALA A 201 -21.91 -15.19 -7.06
N GLY A 202 -21.29 -16.35 -7.31
CA GLY A 202 -20.85 -16.80 -8.64
C GLY A 202 -19.63 -16.05 -9.21
N GLU A 203 -19.15 -15.03 -8.50
CA GLU A 203 -17.99 -14.21 -8.81
C GLU A 203 -16.68 -14.87 -8.37
N PRO A 204 -15.52 -14.51 -8.95
CA PRO A 204 -14.23 -15.00 -8.48
C PRO A 204 -13.99 -14.67 -7.00
N VAL A 205 -13.46 -15.63 -6.24
CA VAL A 205 -13.12 -15.45 -4.82
C VAL A 205 -12.12 -14.31 -4.67
N ARG A 206 -12.35 -13.43 -3.68
CA ARG A 206 -11.47 -12.29 -3.37
C ARG A 206 -10.96 -12.37 -1.93
N HIS A 207 -9.69 -12.05 -1.75
CA HIS A 207 -8.99 -12.13 -0.47
C HIS A 207 -8.84 -10.75 0.17
N ASP A 208 -8.95 -10.71 1.51
CA ASP A 208 -8.51 -9.55 2.27
C ASP A 208 -6.98 -9.49 2.32
N PHE A 209 -6.40 -8.31 2.05
CA PHE A 209 -4.94 -8.18 1.96
C PHE A 209 -4.24 -8.36 3.30
N ASP A 210 -4.84 -7.90 4.41
CA ASP A 210 -4.21 -8.03 5.73
C ASP A 210 -4.15 -9.51 6.15
N SER A 211 -5.22 -10.26 5.91
CA SER A 211 -5.28 -11.71 6.17
C SER A 211 -4.24 -12.48 5.36
N LEU A 212 -4.17 -12.23 4.05
CA LEU A 212 -3.18 -12.86 3.16
C LEU A 212 -1.74 -12.45 3.52
N PHE A 213 -1.54 -11.20 3.95
CA PHE A 213 -0.23 -10.71 4.38
C PHE A 213 0.25 -11.45 5.63
N ASP A 214 -0.62 -11.68 6.62
CA ASP A 214 -0.26 -12.38 7.85
C ASP A 214 0.16 -13.83 7.56
N GLU A 215 -0.58 -14.55 6.71
CA GLU A 215 -0.23 -15.91 6.26
C GLU A 215 1.13 -16.00 5.54
N LEU A 216 1.48 -14.96 4.77
CA LEU A 216 2.73 -14.90 3.99
C LEU A 216 3.94 -14.42 4.79
N VAL A 217 3.73 -13.64 5.85
CA VAL A 217 4.82 -12.98 6.61
C VAL A 217 5.10 -13.68 7.94
N ASP A 218 4.18 -14.48 8.48
CA ASP A 218 4.46 -15.30 9.66
C ASP A 218 5.51 -16.39 9.35
N MET A 219 6.55 -16.40 10.20
CA MET A 219 7.69 -17.32 10.24
C MET A 219 7.25 -18.80 10.37
N PRO A 220 8.14 -19.77 10.08
CA PRO A 220 7.79 -21.20 9.97
C PRO A 220 6.98 -21.72 11.16
N ARG A 221 5.92 -22.48 10.87
CA ARG A 221 4.90 -22.99 11.81
C ARG A 221 5.46 -23.71 13.05
N GLU A 222 6.71 -24.17 13.03
CA GLU A 222 7.34 -24.89 14.13
C GLU A 222 7.73 -23.96 15.31
N GLU A 223 8.35 -22.80 15.04
CA GLU A 223 8.72 -21.84 16.09
C GLU A 223 7.48 -21.26 16.80
N LEU A 224 6.38 -21.09 16.07
CA LEU A 224 5.12 -20.59 16.62
C LEU A 224 4.48 -21.63 17.56
N ARG A 225 4.50 -22.92 17.21
CA ARG A 225 3.98 -24.00 18.07
C ARG A 225 4.78 -24.13 19.36
N GLU A 226 6.10 -24.08 19.29
CA GLU A 226 6.96 -24.13 20.47
C GLU A 226 6.73 -22.92 21.38
N THR A 227 6.61 -21.72 20.80
CA THR A 227 6.35 -20.49 21.56
C THR A 227 4.96 -20.52 22.23
N LEU A 228 3.94 -21.07 21.55
CA LEU A 228 2.59 -21.23 22.10
C LEU A 228 2.53 -22.29 23.21
N GLN A 229 3.18 -23.43 23.01
CA GLN A 229 3.26 -24.50 24.02
C GLN A 229 4.08 -24.09 25.25
N GLN A 230 5.17 -23.34 25.08
CA GLN A 230 5.94 -22.78 26.20
C GLN A 230 5.12 -21.77 26.99
N ARG A 231 4.23 -21.01 26.34
CA ARG A 231 3.36 -20.01 26.98
C ARG A 231 2.14 -20.59 27.70
N GLU A 232 1.52 -21.63 27.15
CA GLU A 232 0.48 -22.40 27.84
C GLU A 232 1.01 -23.06 29.12
N LYS A 233 2.24 -23.57 29.08
CA LYS A 233 2.92 -24.13 30.26
C LYS A 233 3.34 -23.06 31.27
N ALA A 234 3.65 -21.84 30.82
CA ALA A 234 4.17 -20.77 31.67
C ALA A 234 3.09 -19.99 32.45
N ASN A 235 1.80 -20.08 32.11
CA ASN A 235 0.77 -19.31 32.83
C ASN A 235 -0.61 -20.00 32.90
N PRO A 236 -0.82 -20.96 33.82
CA PRO A 236 -2.08 -21.70 33.89
C PRO A 236 -3.25 -20.91 34.51
N LYS A 237 -2.98 -19.91 35.34
CA LYS A 237 -4.00 -19.08 36.03
C LYS A 237 -3.41 -17.73 36.47
N GLY A 238 -3.90 -16.59 35.95
CA GLY A 238 -3.66 -15.29 36.60
C GLY A 238 -3.59 -14.06 35.69
N ASN A 239 -4.76 -13.44 35.51
CA ASN A 239 -5.08 -12.05 35.13
C ASN A 239 -4.45 -11.35 33.91
N PRO A 240 -5.27 -10.55 33.20
CA PRO A 240 -5.02 -10.16 31.82
C PRO A 240 -4.22 -8.85 31.82
N PHE A 241 -2.90 -8.94 31.69
CA PHE A 241 -2.26 -7.94 30.84
C PHE A 241 -2.84 -8.15 29.45
N GLN A 242 -3.78 -7.29 29.08
CA GLN A 242 -4.36 -7.27 27.75
C GLN A 242 -3.24 -6.81 26.80
N MET A 243 -2.40 -7.75 26.40
CA MET A 243 -1.51 -7.58 25.27
C MET A 243 -2.44 -7.29 24.09
N VAL A 244 -2.51 -6.02 23.70
CA VAL A 244 -3.29 -5.60 22.54
C VAL A 244 -2.75 -6.41 21.37
N ARG A 245 -3.56 -7.38 20.92
CA ARG A 245 -3.29 -8.13 19.70
C ARG A 245 -2.99 -7.12 18.60
N GLY A 246 -1.92 -7.35 17.84
CA GLY A 246 -1.67 -6.59 16.64
C GLY A 246 -2.85 -6.77 15.68
N GLY A 247 -3.55 -5.67 15.38
CA GLY A 247 -4.74 -5.61 14.52
C GLY A 247 -6.01 -5.32 15.33
N LYS A 248 -6.81 -4.26 15.12
CA LYS A 248 -6.98 -3.25 14.05
C LYS A 248 -6.05 -2.02 14.08
N TYR A 249 -5.27 -1.86 15.15
CA TYR A 249 -4.26 -0.80 15.30
C TYR A 249 -2.97 -1.37 15.92
N GLY A 250 -2.48 -2.49 15.38
CA GLY A 250 -1.22 -3.08 15.83
C GLY A 250 -0.08 -2.08 15.68
N LEU A 251 0.86 -2.07 16.64
CA LEU A 251 2.10 -1.32 16.52
C LEU A 251 2.76 -1.71 15.20
N ARG A 252 2.68 -0.80 14.22
CA ARG A 252 3.29 -0.96 12.90
C ARG A 252 4.76 -1.23 13.16
N LYS A 253 5.26 -2.45 12.91
CA LYS A 253 6.72 -2.70 12.94
C LYS A 253 7.31 -1.65 12.00
N LEU A 254 8.10 -0.73 12.56
CA LEU A 254 8.71 0.38 11.82
C LEU A 254 9.74 -0.20 10.86
N SER A 255 9.27 -0.66 9.70
CA SER A 255 10.13 -1.16 8.64
C SER A 255 10.91 0.03 8.07
N GLN A 256 12.25 -0.07 8.08
CA GLN A 256 13.12 0.94 7.48
C GLN A 256 12.74 1.19 6.01
N ARG A 257 12.34 0.16 5.26
CA ARG A 257 11.85 0.28 3.88
C ARG A 257 10.56 1.12 3.79
N THR A 258 9.64 0.94 4.74
CA THR A 258 8.40 1.74 4.79
C THR A 258 8.70 3.21 5.14
N LEU A 259 9.59 3.45 6.10
CA LEU A 259 10.02 4.80 6.44
C LEU A 259 10.70 5.49 5.25
N ALA A 260 11.58 4.78 4.55
CA ALA A 260 12.25 5.31 3.36
C ALA A 260 11.24 5.65 2.25
N TRP A 261 10.27 4.79 2.00
CA TRP A 261 9.19 5.08 1.03
C TRP A 261 8.37 6.30 1.41
N ASP A 262 7.95 6.39 2.67
CA ASP A 262 7.18 7.55 3.16
C ASP A 262 8.01 8.85 3.08
N ARG A 263 9.33 8.81 3.34
CA ARG A 263 10.24 9.95 3.17
C ARG A 263 10.44 10.35 1.71
N LEU A 264 10.52 9.39 0.79
CA LEU A 264 10.54 9.67 -0.65
C LEU A 264 9.28 10.43 -1.07
N GLU A 265 8.11 10.00 -0.60
CA GLU A 265 6.84 10.68 -0.91
C GLU A 265 6.77 12.07 -0.27
N ASP A 266 7.28 12.26 0.95
CA ASP A 266 7.40 13.59 1.57
C ASP A 266 8.28 14.53 0.74
N LEU A 267 9.43 14.06 0.24
CA LEU A 267 10.32 14.89 -0.59
C LEU A 267 9.70 15.22 -1.95
N ARG A 268 9.00 14.28 -2.58
CA ARG A 268 8.24 14.55 -3.81
C ARG A 268 7.13 15.57 -3.54
N LYS A 269 6.44 15.46 -2.39
CA LYS A 269 5.41 16.42 -2.01
C LYS A 269 5.98 17.81 -1.74
N LEU A 270 7.13 17.87 -1.07
CA LEU A 270 7.85 19.11 -0.83
C LEU A 270 8.27 19.77 -2.15
N ALA A 271 8.81 19.00 -3.10
CA ALA A 271 9.15 19.50 -4.42
C ALA A 271 7.92 20.00 -5.19
N GLU A 272 6.79 19.29 -5.12
CA GLU A 272 5.53 19.73 -5.73
C GLU A 272 5.05 21.07 -5.13
N MET A 273 5.17 21.25 -3.81
CA MET A 273 4.83 22.52 -3.15
C MET A 273 5.77 23.68 -3.53
N ARG A 274 7.01 23.35 -3.95
CA ARG A 274 8.06 24.30 -4.33
C ARG A 274 8.33 24.32 -5.84
N ALA A 275 7.36 23.90 -6.67
CA ALA A 275 7.58 23.67 -8.09
C ALA A 275 8.29 24.84 -8.81
N ASP A 276 7.99 26.09 -8.43
CA ASP A 276 8.56 27.30 -9.03
C ASP A 276 9.86 27.79 -8.33
N SER A 277 10.26 27.21 -7.20
CA SER A 277 11.36 27.69 -6.35
C SER A 277 12.44 26.65 -6.05
N ILE A 278 12.42 25.50 -6.73
CA ILE A 278 13.40 24.42 -6.54
C ILE A 278 14.77 24.70 -7.18
N GLU A 279 14.92 25.83 -7.88
CA GLU A 279 16.17 26.25 -8.49
C GLU A 279 17.30 26.33 -7.44
N GLY A 280 18.46 25.74 -7.75
CA GLY A 280 19.58 25.57 -6.80
C GLY A 280 19.45 24.35 -5.85
N GLN A 281 18.26 23.78 -5.67
CA GLN A 281 18.04 22.58 -4.83
C GLN A 281 17.74 21.31 -5.64
N ARG A 282 17.64 21.40 -6.98
CA ARG A 282 17.26 20.28 -7.87
C ARG A 282 18.10 19.01 -7.66
N MET A 283 19.43 19.14 -7.65
CA MET A 283 20.34 18.01 -7.40
C MET A 283 20.21 17.44 -5.98
N LEU A 284 19.97 18.30 -4.99
CA LEU A 284 19.77 17.89 -3.61
C LEU A 284 18.49 17.05 -3.45
N PHE A 285 17.37 17.50 -4.02
CA PHE A 285 16.14 16.72 -4.07
C PHE A 285 16.33 15.39 -4.80
N LEU A 286 16.96 15.41 -5.98
CA LEU A 286 17.21 14.21 -6.76
C LEU A 286 18.05 13.19 -5.98
N HIS A 287 19.15 13.64 -5.36
CA HIS A 287 20.03 12.81 -4.54
C HIS A 287 19.25 12.10 -3.41
N TRP A 288 18.50 12.87 -2.60
CA TRP A 288 17.78 12.32 -1.46
C TRP A 288 16.60 11.43 -1.88
N CYS A 289 15.88 11.78 -2.94
CA CYS A 289 14.84 10.92 -3.51
C CYS A 289 15.42 9.57 -3.96
N LEU A 290 16.55 9.56 -4.66
CA LEU A 290 17.19 8.31 -5.08
C LEU A 290 17.72 7.51 -3.89
N ASN A 291 18.26 8.17 -2.87
CA ASN A 291 18.70 7.51 -1.66
C ASN A 291 17.55 6.78 -0.95
N PHE A 292 16.42 7.46 -0.74
CA PHE A 292 15.25 6.84 -0.11
C PHE A 292 14.57 5.80 -1.00
N MET A 293 14.58 5.98 -2.32
CA MET A 293 14.11 4.94 -3.24
C MET A 293 14.97 3.69 -3.16
N ALA A 294 16.30 3.83 -3.11
CA ALA A 294 17.21 2.70 -2.97
C ALA A 294 17.07 2.00 -1.62
N LEU A 295 16.79 2.73 -0.53
CA LEU A 295 16.49 2.14 0.79
C LEU A 295 15.13 1.42 0.83
N ALA A 296 14.13 1.94 0.11
CA ALA A 296 12.80 1.33 0.04
C ALA A 296 12.76 0.07 -0.83
N GLU A 297 13.71 -0.06 -1.76
CA GLU A 297 13.86 -1.17 -2.72
C GLU A 297 12.58 -1.53 -3.50
N PRO A 298 11.84 -0.56 -4.07
CA PRO A 298 10.68 -0.84 -4.92
C PRO A 298 11.09 -1.29 -6.33
N ILE A 299 12.37 -1.12 -6.69
CA ILE A 299 12.98 -1.47 -7.96
C ILE A 299 14.37 -2.08 -7.76
N LYS A 300 14.91 -2.73 -8.79
CA LYS A 300 16.30 -3.18 -8.82
C LYS A 300 17.27 -2.00 -8.87
N ALA A 301 18.39 -2.09 -8.15
CA ALA A 301 19.42 -1.05 -8.12
C ALA A 301 19.97 -0.70 -9.53
N ASN A 302 20.08 -1.69 -10.42
CA ASN A 302 20.53 -1.48 -11.80
C ASN A 302 19.55 -0.66 -12.67
N HIS A 303 18.31 -0.43 -12.23
CA HIS A 303 17.35 0.41 -12.96
C HIS A 303 17.24 1.83 -12.37
N LEU A 304 18.00 2.15 -11.32
CA LEU A 304 17.88 3.40 -10.59
C LEU A 304 18.20 4.63 -11.46
N HIS A 305 19.10 4.51 -12.44
CA HIS A 305 19.43 5.61 -13.37
C HIS A 305 18.26 6.00 -14.29
N TYR A 306 17.43 5.03 -14.71
CA TYR A 306 16.22 5.33 -15.48
C TYR A 306 15.17 6.07 -14.64
N GLU A 307 15.10 5.77 -13.34
CA GLU A 307 14.23 6.50 -12.41
C GLU A 307 14.80 7.89 -12.11
N ALA A 308 16.12 8.04 -11.97
CA ALA A 308 16.78 9.33 -11.76
C ALA A 308 16.45 10.34 -12.86
N ARG A 309 16.54 9.96 -14.14
CA ARG A 309 16.16 10.82 -15.28
C ARG A 309 14.69 11.23 -15.25
N THR A 310 13.81 10.34 -14.79
CA THR A 310 12.37 10.62 -14.72
C THR A 310 12.03 11.51 -13.54
N LEU A 311 12.67 11.27 -12.39
CA LEU A 311 12.56 12.14 -11.23
C LEU A 311 13.12 13.53 -11.52
N ALA A 312 14.24 13.65 -12.23
CA ALA A 312 14.78 14.95 -12.62
C ALA A 312 13.77 15.76 -13.44
N ALA A 313 13.17 15.14 -14.46
CA ALA A 313 12.13 15.78 -15.26
C ALA A 313 10.83 16.08 -14.48
N GLU A 314 10.51 15.29 -13.45
CA GLU A 314 9.36 15.54 -12.55
C GLU A 314 9.65 16.70 -11.58
N LEU A 315 10.86 16.77 -11.03
CA LEU A 315 11.26 17.81 -10.08
C LEU A 315 11.36 19.18 -10.74
N ALA A 316 11.89 19.24 -11.95
CA ALA A 316 12.01 20.47 -12.71
C ALA A 316 11.89 20.15 -14.22
N PRO A 317 10.75 20.45 -14.85
CA PRO A 317 10.59 20.26 -16.30
C PRO A 317 11.66 21.02 -17.09
N GLY A 318 12.28 20.34 -18.06
CA GLY A 318 13.37 20.90 -18.87
C GLY A 318 14.76 20.86 -18.22
N TRP A 319 14.86 20.44 -16.95
CA TRP A 319 16.15 20.23 -16.29
C TRP A 319 16.71 18.83 -16.57
N SER A 320 18.03 18.75 -16.77
CA SER A 320 18.79 17.51 -16.92
C SER A 320 20.00 17.50 -15.99
N TYR A 321 20.48 16.31 -15.65
CA TYR A 321 21.72 16.09 -14.88
C TYR A 321 22.61 15.10 -15.64
N HIS A 322 23.91 15.03 -15.29
CA HIS A 322 24.81 14.03 -15.86
C HIS A 322 24.90 12.80 -14.96
N ASP A 323 24.87 11.59 -15.53
CA ASP A 323 24.90 10.36 -14.72
C ASP A 323 26.16 10.24 -13.83
N CYS A 324 27.28 10.87 -14.22
CA CYS A 324 28.49 10.94 -13.40
C CYS A 324 28.30 11.70 -12.08
N ASP A 325 27.39 12.70 -12.04
CA ASP A 325 27.07 13.49 -10.84
C ASP A 325 26.47 12.63 -9.72
N LEU A 326 25.88 11.48 -10.07
CA LEU A 326 25.24 10.54 -9.16
C LEU A 326 25.93 9.16 -9.13
N SER A 327 27.12 9.05 -9.71
CA SER A 327 27.90 7.80 -9.79
C SER A 327 28.10 7.15 -8.41
N THR A 328 28.48 7.94 -7.39
CA THR A 328 28.61 7.50 -6.00
C THR A 328 27.29 7.00 -5.43
N GLN A 329 26.17 7.68 -5.73
CA GLN A 329 24.85 7.27 -5.25
C GLN A 329 24.42 5.94 -5.88
N PHE A 330 24.68 5.74 -7.18
CA PHE A 330 24.41 4.48 -7.86
C PHE A 330 25.30 3.35 -7.35
N ALA A 331 26.58 3.61 -7.05
CA ALA A 331 27.48 2.63 -6.45
C ALA A 331 26.98 2.21 -5.06
N LYS A 332 26.61 3.17 -4.20
CA LYS A 332 26.03 2.90 -2.87
C LYS A 332 24.73 2.10 -2.95
N ALA A 333 23.85 2.42 -3.91
CA ALA A 333 22.61 1.68 -4.11
C ALA A 333 22.86 0.21 -4.51
N LYS A 334 23.87 -0.04 -5.36
CA LYS A 334 24.27 -1.40 -5.74
C LYS A 334 24.90 -2.16 -4.55
N ALA A 335 25.75 -1.50 -3.76
CA ALA A 335 26.33 -2.06 -2.55
C ALA A 335 25.24 -2.46 -1.53
N HIS A 336 24.29 -1.56 -1.27
CA HIS A 336 23.14 -1.84 -0.40
C HIS A 336 22.32 -3.03 -0.89
N ALA A 337 22.02 -3.10 -2.19
CA ALA A 337 21.25 -4.21 -2.76
C ALA A 337 21.98 -5.57 -2.68
N ARG A 338 23.31 -5.57 -2.52
CA ARG A 338 24.11 -6.78 -2.25
C ARG A 338 24.20 -7.13 -0.76
N GLY A 339 23.59 -6.32 0.12
CA GLY A 339 23.67 -6.51 1.56
C GLY A 339 24.98 -6.06 2.19
N GLU A 340 25.81 -5.28 1.46
CA GLU A 340 27.03 -4.71 2.04
C GLU A 340 26.69 -3.71 3.15
N THR A 341 27.62 -3.55 4.09
CA THR A 341 27.49 -2.63 5.22
C THR A 341 28.74 -1.80 5.41
N VAL A 342 28.59 -0.63 6.02
CA VAL A 342 29.69 0.29 6.36
C VAL A 342 29.72 0.50 7.87
N GLU A 343 30.91 0.46 8.47
CA GLU A 343 31.08 0.81 9.88
C GLU A 343 31.27 2.31 10.06
N PHE A 344 30.54 2.87 11.02
CA PHE A 344 30.67 4.28 11.40
C PHE A 344 30.40 4.43 12.89
N ASN A 345 31.33 5.03 13.63
CA ASN A 345 31.26 5.19 15.10
C ASN A 345 30.96 3.86 15.84
N GLY A 346 31.60 2.76 15.42
CA GLY A 346 31.42 1.44 16.02
C GLY A 346 30.06 0.78 15.77
N GLN A 347 29.27 1.31 14.83
CA GLN A 347 27.98 0.76 14.44
C GLN A 347 27.94 0.45 12.95
N THR A 348 27.25 -0.62 12.60
CA THR A 348 27.07 -1.09 11.22
C THR A 348 25.86 -0.41 10.58
N TYR A 349 26.08 0.21 9.43
CA TYR A 349 25.06 0.92 8.66
C TYR A 349 24.94 0.41 7.24
N SER A 350 23.79 0.71 6.63
CA SER A 350 23.66 0.68 5.17
C SER A 350 24.69 1.62 4.51
N PRO A 351 25.25 1.29 3.34
CA PRO A 351 26.06 2.21 2.55
C PRO A 351 25.30 3.48 2.12
N LEU A 352 23.96 3.42 2.11
CA LEU A 352 23.06 4.54 1.83
C LEU A 352 22.86 5.42 3.07
N TYR A 353 22.49 6.68 2.84
CA TYR A 353 22.34 7.67 3.91
C TYR A 353 21.05 7.43 4.71
N THR A 354 21.16 7.39 6.04
CA THR A 354 20.03 7.20 6.97
C THR A 354 19.87 8.41 7.91
N PRO A 355 19.49 9.59 7.39
CA PRO A 355 19.50 10.83 8.16
C PRO A 355 18.42 10.88 9.25
N ARG A 356 18.66 11.68 10.28
CA ARG A 356 17.63 12.08 11.25
C ARG A 356 16.67 13.08 10.61
N ASN A 357 15.46 13.22 11.16
CA ASN A 357 14.47 14.19 10.67
C ASN A 357 15.03 15.62 10.69
N GLN A 358 15.74 16.01 11.76
CA GLN A 358 16.35 17.33 11.87
C GLN A 358 17.33 17.61 10.72
N THR A 359 18.17 16.65 10.37
CA THR A 359 19.09 16.77 9.24
C THR A 359 18.35 17.09 7.94
N LEU A 360 17.23 16.42 7.64
CA LEU A 360 16.44 16.70 6.45
C LEU A 360 15.76 18.08 6.51
N ILE A 361 15.22 18.45 7.67
CA ILE A 361 14.59 19.77 7.88
C ILE A 361 15.59 20.89 7.65
N ASP A 362 16.79 20.77 8.21
CA ASP A 362 17.86 21.77 8.05
C ASP A 362 18.37 21.80 6.60
N THR A 363 18.60 20.62 6.01
CA THR A 363 19.10 20.46 4.62
C THR A 363 18.17 21.12 3.60
N PHE A 364 16.86 20.92 3.76
CA PHE A 364 15.85 21.48 2.85
C PHE A 364 15.27 22.81 3.34
N GLN A 365 15.71 23.32 4.49
CA GLN A 365 15.15 24.52 5.14
C GLN A 365 13.61 24.46 5.16
N ILE A 366 13.07 23.35 5.68
CA ILE A 366 11.62 23.08 5.66
C ILE A 366 10.92 24.04 6.63
N THR A 367 9.94 24.76 6.12
CA THR A 367 9.14 25.68 6.93
C THR A 367 8.07 24.93 7.73
N VAL A 368 7.58 25.54 8.81
CA VAL A 368 6.50 24.96 9.65
C VAL A 368 5.24 24.66 8.84
N GLU A 369 4.91 25.50 7.84
CA GLU A 369 3.72 25.30 7.01
C GLU A 369 3.88 24.15 6.01
N GLU A 370 5.09 23.93 5.49
CA GLU A 370 5.40 22.77 4.65
C GLU A 370 5.41 21.49 5.48
N GLU A 371 6.05 21.53 6.65
CA GLU A 371 6.17 20.42 7.60
C GLU A 371 4.80 19.83 7.97
N ARG A 372 3.80 20.70 8.16
CA ARG A 372 2.40 20.31 8.44
C ARG A 372 1.78 19.44 7.34
N LYS A 373 2.25 19.57 6.10
CA LYS A 373 1.78 18.80 4.94
C LYS A 373 2.59 17.52 4.70
N LEU A 374 3.67 17.31 5.45
CA LEU A 374 4.52 16.11 5.37
C LEU A 374 4.07 15.05 6.37
N LYS A 375 4.34 13.78 6.05
CA LYS A 375 3.96 12.61 6.85
C LYS A 375 5.00 12.26 7.91
N THR A 376 6.27 12.20 7.52
CA THR A 376 7.38 11.65 8.32
C THR A 376 8.50 12.63 8.59
N ILE A 377 8.82 13.54 7.66
CA ILE A 377 9.85 14.57 7.84
C ILE A 377 9.24 15.71 8.68
N ILE A 378 9.15 15.47 9.98
CA ILE A 378 8.61 16.41 10.97
C ILE A 378 9.57 16.57 12.16
N SER A 379 9.59 17.77 12.70
CA SER A 379 10.25 18.20 13.93
C SER A 379 9.55 17.63 15.15
N LYS A 380 10.23 17.74 16.30
CA LYS A 380 9.64 17.37 17.59
C LYS A 380 8.44 18.24 17.96
N ALA A 381 8.43 19.51 17.54
CA ALA A 381 7.36 20.46 17.85
C ALA A 381 6.06 20.10 17.12
N GLU A 382 6.12 19.83 15.81
CA GLU A 382 4.94 19.40 15.04
C GLU A 382 4.45 18.01 15.49
N ALA A 383 5.37 17.09 15.80
CA ALA A 383 4.99 15.80 16.37
C ALA A 383 4.21 15.94 17.68
N ALA A 384 4.67 16.83 18.59
CA ALA A 384 3.97 17.14 19.84
C ALA A 384 2.61 17.80 19.59
N ARG A 385 2.52 18.72 18.62
CA ARG A 385 1.25 19.35 18.21
C ARG A 385 0.23 18.31 17.70
N ARG A 386 0.63 17.42 16.78
CA ARG A 386 -0.23 16.35 16.25
C ARG A 386 -0.66 15.36 17.34
N HIS A 387 0.21 15.10 18.32
CA HIS A 387 -0.17 14.30 19.49
C HIS A 387 -1.22 15.01 20.34
N ALA A 388 -1.02 16.29 20.67
CA ALA A 388 -1.98 17.08 21.43
C ALA A 388 -3.35 17.17 20.73
N GLU A 389 -3.37 17.29 19.40
CA GLU A 389 -4.59 17.29 18.60
C GLU A 389 -5.34 15.95 18.66
N ARG A 390 -4.63 14.83 18.45
CA ARG A 390 -5.21 13.48 18.60
C ARG A 390 -5.76 13.24 20.00
N GLU A 391 -5.05 13.70 21.03
CA GLU A 391 -5.50 13.60 22.42
C GLU A 391 -6.77 14.44 22.67
N ARG A 392 -6.85 15.66 22.11
CA ARG A 392 -8.06 16.50 22.17
C ARG A 392 -9.24 15.81 21.50
N GLU A 393 -9.05 15.25 20.30
CA GLU A 393 -10.10 14.51 19.60
C GLU A 393 -10.55 13.26 20.35
N ARG A 394 -9.60 12.48 20.90
CA ARG A 394 -9.91 11.31 21.71
C ARG A 394 -10.76 11.69 22.92
N ARG A 395 -10.39 12.77 23.62
CA ARG A 395 -11.16 13.29 24.75
C ARG A 395 -12.55 13.75 24.34
N ARG A 396 -12.68 14.48 23.22
CA ARG A 396 -13.99 14.92 22.69
C ARG A 396 -14.89 13.72 22.36
N LYS A 397 -14.36 12.68 21.71
CA LYS A 397 -15.10 11.44 21.42
C LYS A 397 -15.52 10.69 22.69
N ALA A 398 -14.72 10.79 23.76
CA ALA A 398 -15.04 10.24 25.07
C ALA A 398 -16.00 11.13 25.91
N GLY A 399 -16.58 12.18 25.31
CA GLY A 399 -17.56 13.05 25.97
C GLY A 399 -16.97 14.21 26.78
N ALA A 400 -15.66 14.48 26.67
CA ALA A 400 -15.08 15.67 27.28
C ALA A 400 -15.57 16.93 26.56
N VAL A 401 -16.31 17.75 27.29
CA VAL A 401 -16.79 19.07 26.83
C VAL A 401 -15.60 20.03 26.79
N ASP A 402 -15.52 20.86 25.75
CA ASP A 402 -14.47 21.87 25.65
C ASP A 402 -14.54 22.82 26.86
N ARG A 403 -13.40 23.29 27.39
CA ARG A 403 -13.40 24.14 28.60
C ARG A 403 -14.23 25.40 28.40
N GLY A 404 -14.24 25.99 27.21
CA GLY A 404 -15.06 27.16 26.91
C GLY A 404 -16.55 26.84 26.89
N GLU A 405 -16.91 25.68 26.36
CA GLU A 405 -18.29 25.20 26.31
C GLU A 405 -18.79 24.76 27.69
N TYR A 406 -17.93 24.12 28.49
CA TYR A 406 -18.18 23.80 29.89
C TYR A 406 -18.42 25.07 30.71
N LEU A 407 -17.57 26.11 30.55
CA LEU A 407 -17.75 27.38 31.24
C LEU A 407 -19.01 28.11 30.79
N LYS A 408 -19.38 28.06 29.50
CA LYS A 408 -20.65 28.61 29.00
C LYS A 408 -21.87 27.87 29.57
N ASN A 409 -21.83 26.54 29.61
CA ASN A 409 -22.88 25.72 30.21
C ASN A 409 -23.00 25.97 31.71
N MET A 410 -21.87 26.17 32.40
CA MET A 410 -21.87 26.50 33.80
C MET A 410 -22.42 27.92 34.06
N ALA A 411 -22.06 28.89 33.22
CA ALA A 411 -22.58 30.25 33.29
C ALA A 411 -24.10 30.29 33.01
N SER A 412 -24.58 29.60 31.98
CA SER A 412 -26.01 29.53 31.66
C SER A 412 -26.81 28.81 32.75
N SER A 413 -26.29 27.71 33.29
CA SER A 413 -26.91 27.02 34.43
C SER A 413 -26.96 27.89 35.68
N THR A 414 -25.92 28.69 35.92
CA THR A 414 -25.87 29.65 37.04
C THR A 414 -26.91 30.76 36.84
N GLU A 415 -27.03 31.30 35.63
CA GLU A 415 -28.01 32.35 35.31
C GLU A 415 -29.45 31.84 35.40
N GLN A 416 -29.73 30.61 34.94
CA GLN A 416 -31.05 29.99 35.12
C GLN A 416 -31.40 29.82 36.60
N ARG A 417 -30.46 29.31 37.41
CA ARG A 417 -30.66 29.18 38.86
C ARG A 417 -30.87 30.54 39.53
N ARG A 418 -30.20 31.58 39.04
CA ARG A 418 -30.39 32.96 39.50
C ARG A 418 -31.80 33.47 39.19
N GLN A 419 -32.29 33.29 37.97
CA GLN A 419 -33.64 33.70 37.58
C GLN A 419 -34.72 32.98 38.40
N VAL A 420 -34.57 31.67 38.61
CA VAL A 420 -35.50 30.90 39.46
C VAL A 420 -35.44 31.36 40.91
N ALA A 421 -34.24 31.59 41.45
CA ALA A 421 -34.09 32.10 42.81
C ALA A 421 -34.70 33.50 42.99
N LEU A 422 -34.59 34.39 42.00
CA LEU A 422 -35.22 35.72 42.02
C LEU A 422 -36.75 35.60 42.00
N LYS A 423 -37.31 34.76 41.13
CA LYS A 423 -38.75 34.55 41.04
C LYS A 423 -39.34 34.00 42.35
N MET A 424 -38.71 32.98 42.94
CA MET A 424 -39.12 32.44 44.24
C MET A 424 -38.97 33.47 45.38
N ARG A 425 -38.01 34.40 45.24
CA ARG A 425 -37.82 35.49 46.20
C ARG A 425 -38.95 36.52 46.10
N ASP A 426 -39.39 36.85 44.90
CA ASP A 426 -40.51 37.76 44.62
C ASP A 426 -41.85 37.14 45.05
N GLU A 427 -41.99 35.81 44.97
CA GLU A 427 -43.11 35.04 45.52
C GLU A 427 -43.09 34.98 47.08
N GLY A 428 -42.11 35.63 47.73
CA GLY A 428 -42.06 35.80 49.19
C GLY A 428 -41.32 34.70 49.95
N LEU A 429 -40.65 33.76 49.26
CA LEU A 429 -39.93 32.69 49.94
C LEU A 429 -38.65 33.20 50.65
N SER A 430 -38.39 32.64 51.84
CA SER A 430 -37.15 32.87 52.56
C SER A 430 -35.96 32.20 51.86
N GLN A 431 -34.75 32.75 51.99
CA GLN A 431 -33.55 32.17 51.37
C GLN A 431 -33.31 30.69 51.76
N ARG A 432 -33.72 30.29 52.98
CA ARG A 432 -33.67 28.89 53.43
C ARG A 432 -34.64 27.98 52.68
N ALA A 433 -35.83 28.47 52.36
CA ALA A 433 -36.82 27.71 51.60
C ALA A 433 -36.38 27.55 50.13
N ILE A 434 -35.85 28.62 49.52
CA ILE A 434 -35.29 28.59 48.16
C ILE A 434 -34.11 27.61 48.05
N ALA A 435 -33.22 27.61 49.05
CA ALA A 435 -32.09 26.68 49.13
C ALA A 435 -32.55 25.21 49.17
N LYS A 436 -33.61 24.93 49.93
CA LYS A 436 -34.19 23.58 50.04
C LYS A 436 -34.85 23.14 48.72
N GLU A 437 -35.56 24.04 48.06
CA GLU A 437 -36.26 23.76 46.79
C GLU A 437 -35.29 23.56 45.62
N LEU A 438 -34.24 24.37 45.54
CA LEU A 438 -33.20 24.25 44.51
C LEU A 438 -32.14 23.18 44.82
N GLY A 439 -32.18 22.55 45.99
CA GLY A 439 -31.20 21.55 46.43
C GLY A 439 -29.77 22.10 46.57
N VAL A 440 -29.63 23.38 46.95
CA VAL A 440 -28.33 24.08 47.06
C VAL A 440 -28.13 24.69 48.44
N SER A 441 -26.90 25.13 48.74
CA SER A 441 -26.60 25.75 50.04
C SER A 441 -27.14 27.18 50.15
N GLN A 442 -27.57 27.58 51.35
CA GLN A 442 -28.05 28.95 51.62
C GLN A 442 -27.03 30.04 51.22
N PRO A 443 -25.70 29.88 51.44
CA PRO A 443 -24.72 30.86 50.97
C PRO A 443 -24.67 31.00 49.44
N LEU A 444 -24.94 29.93 48.69
CA LEU A 444 -24.99 29.99 47.22
C LEU A 444 -26.21 30.78 46.75
N VAL A 445 -27.37 30.61 47.38
CA VAL A 445 -28.58 31.42 47.10
C VAL A 445 -28.33 32.90 47.39
N ALA A 446 -27.69 33.22 48.52
CA ALA A 446 -27.34 34.61 48.85
C ALA A 446 -26.41 35.26 47.80
N ARG A 447 -25.51 34.47 47.19
CA ARG A 447 -24.64 34.93 46.11
C ARG A 447 -25.41 35.15 44.80
N LEU A 448 -26.26 34.21 44.41
CA LEU A 448 -27.10 34.32 43.21
C LEU A 448 -28.00 35.57 43.24
N LEU A 449 -28.59 35.87 44.41
CA LEU A 449 -29.46 37.03 44.60
C LEU A 449 -28.71 38.38 44.61
N LYS A 450 -27.40 38.40 44.92
CA LYS A 450 -26.59 39.62 44.93
C LYS A 450 -26.03 40.00 43.55
N GLY A 451 -25.98 39.05 42.62
CA GLY A 451 -25.30 39.19 41.32
C GLY A 451 -23.93 38.57 41.32
#